data_AF-A0A7G6X4Y2-F1
#
_entry.id   AF-A0A7G6X4Y2-F1
#
_cell.length_a   1.000
_cell.length_b   1.000
_cell.length_c   1.000
_cell.angle_alpha   90.00
_cell.angle_beta   90.00
_cell.angle_gamma   90.00
#
_symmetry.space_group_name_H-M   'P 1'
#
loop_
_entity.id
_entity.type
_entity.pdbx_description
1 polymer ?
#
loop_
_entity_poly.entity_id
_entity_poly.type
_entity_poly.pdbx_seq_one_letter_code
_entity_poly.pdbx_strand_id
1 'polypeptide(L)'
;MRGMIAVAAIVLALAAGCGDPDQKMLDAGARAARDTASEVGTARLAAQSVLDHKLWNAPATQVVADAEQAIGKVASTFDTQQPQTGRSRQTFDTFSAALSTAQDNVTELRIALKNDDLGTVADQVKALQTIGQQLGKLGEQAK
;
A
#
# COMPACT_ATOMS: atom_id res chain seq x y z
N MET A 1 37.57 -23.68 39.10
CA MET A 1 36.64 -22.55 38.88
C MET A 1 36.96 -21.84 37.55
N ARG A 2 36.86 -22.54 36.40
CA ARG A 2 37.19 -21.97 35.07
C ARG A 2 36.10 -22.22 34.01
N GLY A 3 35.05 -22.98 34.35
CA GLY A 3 33.99 -23.39 33.42
C GLY A 3 32.73 -22.52 33.40
N MET A 4 32.60 -21.54 34.30
CA MET A 4 31.36 -20.74 34.41
C MET A 4 31.34 -19.47 33.55
N ILE A 5 32.49 -19.06 32.99
CA ILE A 5 32.56 -17.80 32.21
C ILE A 5 32.14 -18.01 30.74
N ALA A 6 32.25 -19.23 30.21
CA ALA A 6 31.92 -19.52 28.81
C ALA A 6 30.41 -19.57 28.52
N VAL A 7 29.57 -19.82 29.53
CA VAL A 7 28.11 -19.97 29.35
C VAL A 7 27.40 -18.61 29.30
N ALA A 8 27.93 -17.58 29.97
CA ALA A 8 27.32 -16.25 29.99
C ALA A 8 27.43 -15.49 28.66
N ALA A 9 28.46 -15.77 27.85
CA ALA A 9 28.68 -15.08 26.57
C ALA A 9 27.74 -15.58 25.45
N ILE A 10 27.24 -16.82 25.53
CA ILE A 10 26.36 -17.40 24.51
C ILE A 10 24.91 -16.92 24.69
N VAL A 11 24.48 -16.63 25.91
CA VAL A 11 23.12 -16.12 26.20
C VAL A 11 22.94 -14.66 25.75
N LEU A 12 23.99 -13.84 25.76
CA LEU A 12 23.92 -12.44 25.31
C LEU A 12 23.84 -12.30 23.77
N ALA A 13 24.36 -13.28 23.02
CA ALA A 13 24.31 -13.28 21.56
C ALA A 13 22.91 -13.62 20.99
N LEU A 14 22.05 -14.28 21.78
CA LEU A 14 20.66 -14.59 21.39
C LEU A 14 19.71 -13.39 21.51
N ALA A 15 20.09 -12.33 22.24
CA ALA A 15 19.28 -11.12 22.38
C ALA A 15 19.44 -10.14 21.20
N ALA A 16 20.52 -10.27 20.41
CA ALA A 16 20.76 -9.45 19.22
C ALA A 16 20.04 -9.97 17.95
N GLY A 17 19.32 -11.09 18.05
CA GLY A 17 18.56 -11.70 16.94
C GLY A 17 17.13 -11.19 16.77
N CYS A 18 16.64 -10.32 17.66
CA CYS A 18 15.30 -9.75 17.55
C CYS A 18 15.34 -8.51 16.64
N GLY A 19 15.13 -8.72 15.34
CA GLY A 19 14.95 -7.63 14.38
C GLY A 19 13.89 -6.64 14.88
N ASP A 20 14.24 -5.36 14.87
CA ASP A 20 13.45 -4.25 15.39
C ASP A 20 12.00 -4.32 14.86
N PRO A 21 10.99 -4.53 15.73
CA PRO A 21 9.59 -4.62 15.30
C PRO A 21 9.09 -3.35 14.63
N ASP A 22 9.67 -2.18 14.97
CA ASP A 22 9.32 -0.91 14.35
C ASP A 22 9.81 -0.87 12.90
N GLN A 23 11.07 -1.29 12.68
CA GLN A 23 11.63 -1.37 11.34
C GLN A 23 10.91 -2.40 10.47
N LYS A 24 10.56 -3.57 11.02
CA LYS A 24 9.80 -4.58 10.28
C LYS A 24 8.44 -4.06 9.81
N MET A 25 7.73 -3.32 10.66
CA MET A 25 6.45 -2.71 10.30
C MET A 25 6.63 -1.64 9.23
N LEU A 26 7.67 -0.81 9.35
CA LEU A 26 8.01 0.21 8.35
C LEU A 26 8.32 -0.42 6.99
N ASP A 27 9.12 -1.49 6.95
CA ASP A 27 9.46 -2.22 5.72
C ASP A 27 8.24 -2.90 5.08
N ALA A 28 7.34 -3.45 5.90
CA ALA A 28 6.09 -4.04 5.44
C ALA A 28 5.17 -2.97 4.84
N GLY A 29 4.97 -1.86 5.54
CA GLY A 29 4.16 -0.73 5.09
C GLY A 29 4.72 -0.11 3.81
N ALA A 30 6.02 0.12 3.74
CA ALA A 30 6.67 0.71 2.57
C ALA A 30 6.58 -0.20 1.33
N ARG A 31 6.56 -1.52 1.50
CA ARG A 31 6.27 -2.46 0.40
C ARG A 31 4.83 -2.37 -0.06
N ALA A 32 3.88 -2.46 0.88
CA ALA A 32 2.45 -2.34 0.58
C ALA A 32 2.14 -1.02 -0.13
N ALA A 33 2.69 0.09 0.34
CA ALA A 33 2.51 1.40 -0.28
C ALA A 33 3.04 1.47 -1.72
N ARG A 34 4.20 0.85 -2.01
CA ARG A 34 4.75 0.79 -3.38
C ARG A 34 3.88 -0.04 -4.31
N ASP A 35 3.44 -1.20 -3.83
CA ASP A 35 2.59 -2.10 -4.61
C ASP A 35 1.25 -1.42 -4.91
N THR A 36 0.61 -0.81 -3.91
CA THR A 36 -0.62 -0.05 -4.11
C THR A 36 -0.43 1.20 -4.98
N ALA A 37 0.69 1.92 -4.86
CA ALA A 37 0.98 3.06 -5.74
C ALA A 37 1.07 2.64 -7.22
N SER A 38 1.64 1.47 -7.49
CA SER A 38 1.70 0.90 -8.84
C SER A 38 0.31 0.65 -9.40
N GLU A 39 -0.56 -0.02 -8.63
CA GLU A 39 -1.94 -0.34 -9.06
C GLU A 39 -2.82 0.91 -9.21
N VAL A 40 -2.70 1.89 -8.29
CA VAL A 40 -3.33 3.21 -8.44
C VAL A 40 -2.87 3.89 -9.72
N GLY A 41 -1.59 3.79 -10.06
CA GLY A 41 -1.04 4.29 -11.32
C GLY A 41 -1.69 3.64 -12.55
N THR A 42 -1.84 2.31 -12.53
CA THR A 42 -2.51 1.53 -13.58
C THR A 42 -3.97 1.97 -13.76
N ALA A 43 -4.75 2.02 -12.68
CA ALA A 43 -6.15 2.43 -12.71
C ALA A 43 -6.31 3.86 -13.26
N ARG A 44 -5.48 4.79 -12.78
CA ARG A 44 -5.47 6.19 -13.23
C ARG A 44 -5.16 6.31 -14.72
N LEU A 45 -4.17 5.57 -15.23
CA LEU A 45 -3.79 5.60 -16.65
C LEU A 45 -4.88 5.03 -17.55
N ALA A 46 -5.56 3.96 -17.12
CA ALA A 46 -6.70 3.41 -17.84
C ALA A 46 -7.84 4.43 -17.95
N ALA A 47 -8.20 5.07 -16.83
CA ALA A 47 -9.22 6.11 -16.80
C ALA A 47 -8.85 7.35 -17.64
N GLN A 48 -7.60 7.83 -17.53
CA GLN A 48 -7.12 8.93 -18.37
C GLN A 48 -7.20 8.57 -19.86
N SER A 49 -6.94 7.31 -20.23
CA SER A 49 -7.04 6.87 -21.62
C SER A 49 -8.48 6.89 -22.14
N VAL A 50 -9.48 6.71 -21.28
CA VAL A 50 -10.90 6.90 -21.63
C VAL A 50 -11.19 8.38 -21.89
N LEU A 51 -10.76 9.27 -20.98
CA LEU A 51 -10.93 10.72 -21.12
C LEU A 51 -10.24 11.27 -22.37
N ASP A 52 -9.09 10.71 -22.73
CA ASP A 52 -8.32 11.06 -23.93
C ASP A 52 -8.88 10.42 -25.22
N HIS A 53 -9.97 9.66 -25.15
CA HIS A 53 -10.54 8.88 -26.25
C HIS A 53 -9.57 7.85 -26.89
N LYS A 54 -8.61 7.36 -26.11
CA LYS A 54 -7.61 6.35 -26.52
C LYS A 54 -7.99 4.92 -26.10
N LEU A 55 -8.97 4.77 -25.22
CA LEU A 55 -9.46 3.49 -24.73
C LEU A 55 -10.98 3.53 -24.56
N TRP A 56 -11.64 2.40 -24.85
CA TRP A 56 -13.07 2.24 -24.63
C TRP A 56 -13.38 2.03 -23.14
N ASN A 57 -14.58 2.41 -22.72
CA ASN A 57 -14.97 2.35 -21.31
C ASN A 57 -14.98 0.91 -20.75
N ALA A 58 -15.52 -0.06 -21.48
CA ALA A 58 -15.58 -1.46 -21.05
C ALA A 58 -14.20 -2.08 -20.72
N PRO A 59 -13.19 -2.04 -21.61
CA PRO A 59 -11.85 -2.54 -21.26
C PRO A 59 -11.17 -1.72 -20.15
N ALA A 60 -11.39 -0.40 -20.08
CA ALA A 60 -10.87 0.41 -18.99
C ALA A 60 -11.47 0.01 -17.63
N THR A 61 -12.78 -0.26 -17.59
CA THR A 61 -13.48 -0.73 -16.38
C THR A 61 -12.90 -2.05 -15.89
N GLN A 62 -12.56 -2.97 -16.79
CA GLN A 62 -11.91 -4.23 -16.42
C GLN A 62 -10.52 -4.00 -15.81
N VAL A 63 -9.70 -3.16 -16.43
CA VAL A 63 -8.36 -2.83 -15.90
C VAL A 63 -8.45 -2.19 -14.51
N VAL A 64 -9.39 -1.27 -14.30
CA VAL A 64 -9.61 -0.66 -12.98
C VAL A 64 -10.10 -1.69 -11.96
N ALA A 65 -10.97 -2.63 -12.34
CA ALA A 65 -11.42 -3.70 -11.46
C ALA A 65 -10.28 -4.66 -11.06
N ASP A 66 -9.39 -4.99 -11.99
CA ASP A 66 -8.22 -5.83 -11.71
C ASP A 66 -7.27 -5.13 -10.73
N ALA A 67 -7.04 -3.82 -10.91
CA ALA A 67 -6.25 -3.00 -10.00
C ALA A 67 -6.90 -2.89 -8.60
N GLU A 68 -8.21 -2.67 -8.52
CA GLU A 68 -8.98 -2.68 -7.25
C GLU A 68 -8.78 -3.99 -6.48
N GLN A 69 -8.88 -5.11 -7.18
CA GLN A 69 -8.66 -6.42 -6.58
C GLN A 69 -7.22 -6.60 -6.09
N ALA A 70 -6.23 -6.15 -6.87
CA ALA A 70 -4.82 -6.21 -6.48
C ALA A 70 -4.54 -5.37 -5.22
N ILE A 71 -5.07 -4.14 -5.16
CA ILE A 71 -4.99 -3.28 -3.99
C ILE A 71 -5.61 -3.96 -2.77
N GLY A 72 -6.81 -4.52 -2.91
CA GLY A 72 -7.49 -5.23 -1.83
C GLY A 72 -6.67 -6.41 -1.28
N LYS A 73 -5.94 -7.13 -2.14
CA LYS A 73 -5.02 -8.20 -1.71
C LYS A 73 -3.80 -7.67 -0.94
N VAL A 74 -3.22 -6.56 -1.39
CA VAL A 74 -2.10 -5.90 -0.71
C VAL A 74 -2.53 -5.43 0.68
N ALA A 75 -3.66 -4.71 0.76
CA ALA A 75 -4.23 -4.24 2.02
C ALA A 75 -4.52 -5.41 2.98
N SER A 76 -5.21 -6.44 2.51
CA SER A 76 -5.51 -7.64 3.33
C SER A 76 -4.25 -8.32 3.83
N THR A 77 -3.19 -8.37 3.03
CA THR A 77 -1.90 -8.95 3.44
C THR A 77 -1.22 -8.08 4.50
N PHE A 78 -1.25 -6.76 4.34
CA PHE A 78 -0.69 -5.83 5.31
C PHE A 78 -1.46 -5.86 6.64
N ASP A 79 -2.79 -5.98 6.60
CA ASP A 79 -3.64 -6.06 7.80
C ASP A 79 -3.36 -7.30 8.66
N THR A 80 -2.70 -8.34 8.11
CA THR A 80 -2.24 -9.48 8.90
C THR A 80 -1.04 -9.16 9.80
N GLN A 81 -0.36 -8.03 9.59
CA GLN A 81 0.78 -7.61 10.40
C GLN A 81 0.31 -7.22 11.81
N GLN A 82 1.01 -7.71 12.82
CA GLN A 82 0.69 -7.39 14.22
C GLN A 82 1.69 -6.37 14.77
N PRO A 83 1.28 -5.11 15.05
CA PRO A 83 2.14 -4.15 15.71
C PRO A 83 2.46 -4.61 17.14
N GLN A 84 3.73 -4.54 17.53
CA GLN A 84 4.22 -5.02 18.83
C GLN A 84 4.59 -3.88 19.79
N THR A 85 4.58 -2.64 19.31
CA THR A 85 4.98 -1.42 20.03
C THR A 85 4.00 -0.29 19.68
N GLY A 86 4.05 0.83 20.42
CA GLY A 86 3.29 2.02 20.05
C GLY A 86 3.73 2.66 18.72
N ARG A 87 5.03 2.62 18.40
CA ARG A 87 5.57 3.18 17.15
C ARG A 87 5.18 2.34 15.93
N SER A 88 5.33 1.02 16.03
CA SER A 88 4.83 0.10 15.01
C SER A 88 3.31 0.22 14.85
N ARG A 89 2.54 0.47 15.92
CA ARG A 89 1.10 0.72 15.81
C ARG A 89 0.79 1.99 15.01
N GLN A 90 1.44 3.11 15.31
CA GLN A 90 1.27 4.35 14.55
C GLN A 90 1.66 4.18 13.08
N THR A 91 2.74 3.42 12.83
CA THR A 91 3.19 3.08 11.48
C THR A 91 2.10 2.29 10.75
N PHE A 92 1.61 1.21 11.36
CA PHE A 92 0.50 0.41 10.85
C PHE A 92 -0.72 1.29 10.50
N ASP A 93 -1.21 2.10 11.44
CA ASP A 93 -2.39 2.95 11.22
C ASP A 93 -2.18 3.94 10.06
N THR A 94 -0.97 4.49 9.91
CA THR A 94 -0.63 5.42 8.82
C THR A 94 -0.68 4.74 7.46
N PHE A 95 -0.08 3.55 7.35
CA PHE A 95 -0.08 2.78 6.10
C PHE A 95 -1.48 2.25 5.77
N SER A 96 -2.18 1.62 6.72
CA SER A 96 -3.54 1.11 6.51
C SER A 96 -4.52 2.20 6.08
N ALA A 97 -4.43 3.41 6.65
CA ALA A 97 -5.25 4.54 6.21
C ALA A 97 -5.00 4.91 4.74
N ALA A 98 -3.73 5.01 4.33
CA ALA A 98 -3.39 5.35 2.95
C ALA A 98 -3.81 4.26 1.94
N LEU A 99 -3.66 2.98 2.32
CA LEU A 99 -4.11 1.84 1.51
C LEU A 99 -5.64 1.84 1.36
N SER A 100 -6.37 2.08 2.46
CA SER A 100 -7.83 2.18 2.45
C SER A 100 -8.32 3.31 1.54
N THR A 101 -7.76 4.52 1.67
CA THR A 101 -8.12 5.65 0.81
C THR A 101 -7.86 5.37 -0.67
N ALA A 102 -6.78 4.66 -0.99
CA ALA A 102 -6.49 4.26 -2.35
C ALA A 102 -7.53 3.27 -2.90
N GLN A 103 -7.92 2.29 -2.10
CA GLN A 103 -8.97 1.32 -2.47
C GLN A 103 -10.32 2.02 -2.69
N ASP A 104 -10.69 2.95 -1.82
CA ASP A 104 -11.93 3.72 -1.93
C ASP A 104 -11.96 4.53 -3.23
N ASN A 105 -10.91 5.29 -3.53
CA ASN A 105 -10.81 6.10 -4.75
C ASN A 105 -10.86 5.23 -6.04
N VAL A 106 -10.20 4.06 -6.03
CA VAL A 106 -10.26 3.15 -7.19
C VAL A 106 -11.65 2.54 -7.35
N THR A 107 -12.33 2.23 -6.24
CA THR A 107 -13.71 1.75 -6.24
C THR A 107 -14.66 2.80 -6.81
N GLU A 108 -14.54 4.05 -6.36
CA GLU A 108 -15.31 5.19 -6.89
C GLU A 108 -15.05 5.40 -8.38
N LEU A 109 -13.79 5.31 -8.83
CA LEU A 109 -13.45 5.36 -10.24
C LEU A 109 -14.14 4.26 -11.05
N ARG A 110 -14.11 3.01 -10.57
CA ARG A 110 -14.77 1.89 -11.26
C ARG A 110 -16.28 2.13 -11.39
N ILE A 111 -16.91 2.64 -10.34
CA ILE A 111 -18.34 2.98 -10.34
C ILE A 111 -18.63 4.08 -11.37
N ALA A 112 -17.82 5.15 -11.40
CA ALA A 112 -17.97 6.24 -12.34
C ALA A 112 -17.82 5.78 -13.79
N LEU A 113 -16.81 4.94 -14.09
CA LEU A 113 -16.65 4.32 -15.40
C LEU A 113 -17.87 3.48 -15.77
N LYS A 114 -18.35 2.60 -14.89
CA LYS A 114 -19.54 1.77 -15.15
C LYS A 114 -20.81 2.58 -15.42
N ASN A 115 -20.90 3.79 -14.87
CA ASN A 115 -22.04 4.69 -15.03
C ASN A 115 -21.88 5.69 -16.19
N ASP A 116 -20.79 5.61 -16.97
CA ASP A 116 -20.42 6.59 -18.01
C ASP A 116 -20.33 8.05 -17.48
N ASP A 117 -20.07 8.22 -16.18
CA ASP A 117 -19.93 9.54 -15.54
C ASP A 117 -18.51 10.09 -15.72
N LEU A 118 -18.24 10.62 -16.91
CA LEU A 118 -16.92 11.16 -17.24
C LEU A 118 -16.49 12.36 -16.40
N GLY A 119 -17.45 13.09 -15.81
CA GLY A 119 -17.15 14.17 -14.87
C GLY A 119 -16.49 13.62 -13.61
N THR A 120 -17.12 12.63 -12.99
CA THR A 120 -16.56 11.94 -11.81
C THR A 120 -15.27 11.20 -12.15
N VAL A 121 -15.16 10.58 -13.33
CA VAL A 121 -13.90 9.95 -13.78
C VAL A 121 -12.74 10.96 -13.80
N ALA A 122 -12.97 12.17 -14.32
CA ALA A 122 -11.94 13.21 -14.37
C ALA A 122 -11.49 13.69 -12.99
N ASP A 123 -12.42 13.76 -12.02
CA ASP A 123 -12.08 14.11 -10.64
C ASP A 123 -11.34 12.98 -9.92
N GLN A 124 -11.75 11.73 -10.14
CA GLN A 124 -11.06 10.56 -9.59
C GLN A 124 -9.64 10.39 -10.14
N VAL A 125 -9.39 10.72 -11.41
CA VAL A 125 -8.02 10.72 -11.94
C VAL A 125 -7.08 11.66 -11.16
N LYS A 126 -7.57 12.83 -10.73
CA LYS A 126 -6.79 13.77 -9.89
C LYS A 126 -6.62 13.25 -8.47
N ALA A 127 -7.66 12.65 -7.89
CA ALA A 127 -7.61 12.03 -6.57
C ALA A 127 -6.58 10.88 -6.54
N LEU A 128 -6.61 10.01 -7.56
CA LEU A 128 -5.67 8.91 -7.74
C LEU A 128 -4.23 9.39 -7.95
N GLN A 129 -4.03 10.49 -8.68
CA GLN A 129 -2.70 11.10 -8.79
C GLN A 129 -2.17 11.54 -7.42
N THR A 130 -3.02 12.18 -6.61
CA THR A 130 -2.65 12.69 -5.28
C THR A 130 -2.32 11.55 -4.32
N ILE A 131 -3.20 10.55 -4.19
CA ILE A 131 -2.95 9.41 -3.29
C ILE A 131 -1.78 8.56 -3.79
N GLY A 132 -1.59 8.40 -5.10
CA GLY A 132 -0.43 7.71 -5.68
C GLY A 132 0.90 8.37 -5.32
N GLN A 133 0.97 9.71 -5.31
CA GLN A 133 2.14 10.45 -4.85
C GLN A 133 2.38 10.28 -3.35
N GLN A 134 1.31 10.29 -2.54
CA GLN A 134 1.42 10.07 -1.09
C GLN A 134 1.93 8.66 -0.78
N LEU A 135 1.37 7.63 -1.42
CA LEU A 135 1.82 6.25 -1.31
C LEU A 135 3.27 6.09 -1.78
N GLY A 136 3.67 6.77 -2.87
CA GLY A 136 5.05 6.81 -3.32
C GLY A 136 6.00 7.33 -2.23
N LYS A 137 5.66 8.46 -1.59
CA LYS A 137 6.46 9.02 -0.48
C LYS A 137 6.52 8.07 0.72
N LEU A 138 5.39 7.46 1.10
CA LEU A 138 5.34 6.46 2.17
C LEU A 138 6.21 5.23 1.85
N GLY A 139 6.21 4.80 0.58
CA GLY A 139 7.03 3.71 0.07
C GLY A 139 8.54 3.94 0.14
N GLU A 140 8.97 5.21 0.23
CA GLU A 140 10.38 5.57 0.36
C GLU A 140 10.88 5.72 1.80
N GLN A 141 9.98 5.63 2.80
CA GLN A 141 10.35 5.83 4.21
C GLN A 141 11.21 4.71 4.80
N ALA A 142 11.28 3.55 4.14
CA ALA A 142 12.06 2.38 4.58
C ALA A 142 13.50 2.35 4.00
N LYS A 143 14.03 3.48 3.52
CA LYS A 143 15.41 3.60 2.99
C LYS A 143 16.42 3.90 4.09
#